data_AF-A0A2K9EFE0-F1
#
_entry.id   AF-A0A2K9EFE0-F1
#
_cell.length_a   1.000
_cell.length_b   1.000
_cell.length_c   1.000
_cell.angle_alpha   90.00
_cell.angle_beta   90.00
_cell.angle_gamma   90.00
#
_symmetry.space_group_name_H-M   'P 1'
#
loop_
_entity.id
_entity.type
_entity.pdbx_description
1 polymer ?
#
loop_
_entity_poly.entity_id
_entity_poly.type
_entity_poly.pdbx_seq_one_letter_code
_entity_poly.pdbx_strand_id
1 'polypeptide(L)'
;MSIKPVDFQILIPKTSEVSKIQNDDRHKNATVQQQQTIQTQHKAEDSVNIVYSQEKPQEAVIREKEREKKKKKLDKRNTGRKYKHKKKSKDSTSTIDIRL
;
A
#
# COMPACT_ATOMS: atom_id res chain seq x y z
N MET A 1 62.96 5.22 30.92
CA MET A 1 62.33 3.88 30.77
C MET A 1 62.53 3.45 29.33
N SER A 2 63.19 2.31 29.11
CA SER A 2 63.40 1.73 27.77
C SER A 2 62.35 0.66 27.51
N ILE A 3 61.65 0.76 26.38
CA ILE A 3 60.71 -0.25 25.91
C ILE A 3 61.50 -1.50 25.52
N LYS A 4 61.10 -2.66 26.03
CA LYS A 4 61.75 -3.93 25.71
C LYS A 4 61.22 -4.45 24.36
N PRO A 5 62.02 -5.17 23.57
CA PRO A 5 61.57 -5.79 22.31
C PRO A 5 60.31 -6.67 22.44
N VAL A 6 60.07 -7.24 23.63
CA VAL A 6 58.86 -8.03 23.95
C VAL A 6 57.61 -7.17 23.97
N ASP A 7 57.72 -5.91 24.42
CA ASP A 7 56.59 -4.97 24.49
C ASP A 7 56.08 -4.64 23.07
N PHE A 8 56.97 -4.64 22.06
CA PHE A 8 56.58 -4.45 20.66
C PHE A 8 55.74 -5.61 20.08
N GLN A 9 55.92 -6.84 20.58
CA GLN A 9 55.12 -8.00 20.11
C GLN A 9 53.68 -7.95 20.61
N ILE A 10 53.44 -7.26 21.73
CA ILE A 10 52.09 -7.03 22.27
C ILE A 10 51.43 -5.83 21.56
N LEU A 11 52.24 -4.87 21.12
CA LEU A 11 51.78 -3.64 20.47
C LEU A 11 51.41 -3.84 19.00
N ILE A 12 51.98 -4.84 18.33
CA ILE A 12 51.65 -5.19 16.94
C ILE A 12 50.44 -6.13 16.96
N PRO A 13 49.29 -5.70 16.42
CA PRO A 13 48.12 -6.57 16.35
C PRO A 13 48.47 -7.80 15.52
N LYS A 14 48.23 -8.98 16.09
CA LYS A 14 48.52 -10.23 15.41
C LYS A 14 47.61 -10.33 14.19
N THR A 15 48.12 -10.87 13.09
CA THR A 15 47.35 -11.06 11.86
C THR A 15 46.04 -11.83 12.10
N SER A 16 46.03 -12.74 13.07
CA SER A 16 44.85 -13.46 13.54
C SER A 16 43.77 -12.54 14.17
N GLU A 17 44.18 -11.52 14.91
CA GLU A 17 43.26 -10.58 15.56
C GLU A 17 42.65 -9.63 14.53
N VAL A 18 43.46 -9.12 13.59
CA VAL A 18 42.97 -8.30 12.48
C VAL A 18 42.00 -9.08 11.60
N SER A 19 42.32 -10.34 11.27
CA SER A 19 41.43 -11.20 10.50
C SER A 19 40.11 -11.46 11.22
N LYS A 20 40.15 -11.70 12.54
CA LYS A 20 38.95 -11.91 13.34
C LYS A 20 38.07 -10.65 13.37
N ILE A 21 38.65 -9.47 13.59
CA ILE A 21 37.92 -8.19 13.58
C ILE A 21 37.24 -7.98 12.22
N GLN A 22 37.97 -8.16 11.12
CA GLN A 22 37.41 -8.03 9.78
C GLN A 22 36.28 -9.03 9.51
N ASN A 23 36.41 -10.26 10.00
CA ASN A 23 35.39 -11.27 9.82
C ASN A 23 34.13 -10.93 10.64
N ASP A 24 34.29 -10.54 11.90
CA ASP A 24 33.20 -10.14 12.78
C ASP A 24 32.45 -8.91 12.21
N ASP A 25 33.17 -7.93 11.66
CA ASP A 25 32.57 -6.75 11.03
C ASP A 25 31.79 -7.12 9.76
N ARG A 26 32.31 -8.03 8.93
CA ARG A 26 31.60 -8.54 7.75
C ARG A 26 30.32 -9.28 8.15
N HIS A 27 30.38 -10.14 9.16
CA HIS A 27 29.22 -10.89 9.65
C HIS A 27 28.14 -9.97 10.23
N LYS A 28 28.53 -8.94 11.00
CA LYS A 28 27.59 -7.94 11.50
C LYS A 28 26.90 -7.19 10.37
N ASN A 29 27.67 -6.72 9.39
CA ASN A 29 27.11 -5.99 8.26
C ASN A 29 26.15 -6.86 7.43
N ALA A 30 26.50 -8.12 7.18
CA ALA A 30 25.62 -9.07 6.50
C ALA A 30 24.31 -9.30 7.27
N THR A 31 24.40 -9.44 8.61
CA THR A 31 23.22 -9.63 9.47
C THR A 31 22.31 -8.41 9.46
N VAL A 32 22.87 -7.20 9.56
CA VAL A 32 22.11 -5.94 9.52
C VAL A 32 21.41 -5.77 8.17
N GLN A 33 22.11 -6.05 7.07
CA GLN A 33 21.52 -6.00 5.73
C GLN A 33 20.37 -6.99 5.59
N GLN A 34 20.55 -8.24 6.04
CA GLN A 34 19.49 -9.25 6.02
C GLN A 34 18.27 -8.84 6.87
N GLN A 35 18.50 -8.23 8.04
CA GLN A 35 17.41 -7.75 8.87
C GLN A 35 16.66 -6.60 8.19
N GLN A 36 17.37 -5.69 7.54
CA GLN A 36 16.78 -4.55 6.83
C GLN A 36 15.95 -5.00 5.61
N THR A 37 16.42 -6.00 4.86
CA THR A 37 15.66 -6.55 3.72
C THR A 37 14.38 -7.23 4.21
N ILE A 38 14.44 -8.04 5.26
CA ILE A 38 13.27 -8.68 5.87
C ILE A 38 12.26 -7.63 6.35
N GLN A 39 12.70 -6.59 7.06
CA GLN A 39 11.80 -5.52 7.51
C GLN A 39 11.14 -4.78 6.35
N THR A 40 11.89 -4.54 5.28
CA THR A 40 11.35 -3.85 4.09
C THR A 40 10.34 -4.73 3.36
N GLN A 41 10.62 -6.03 3.25
CA GLN A 41 9.71 -7.01 2.68
C GLN A 41 8.40 -7.09 3.48
N HIS A 42 8.46 -7.21 4.81
CA HIS A 42 7.25 -7.23 5.63
C HIS A 42 6.42 -5.95 5.49
N LYS A 43 7.06 -4.77 5.47
CA LYS A 43 6.33 -3.51 5.24
C LYS A 43 5.66 -3.46 3.87
N ALA A 44 6.32 -3.98 2.85
CA ALA A 44 5.74 -4.07 1.51
C ALA A 44 4.53 -5.03 1.50
N GLU A 45 4.67 -6.22 2.08
CA GLU A 45 3.58 -7.20 2.22
C GLU A 45 2.39 -6.62 2.99
N ASP A 46 2.64 -5.95 4.12
CA ASP A 46 1.61 -5.27 4.92
C ASP A 46 0.91 -4.18 4.10
N SER A 47 1.65 -3.34 3.37
CA SER A 47 1.07 -2.30 2.53
C SER A 47 0.17 -2.87 1.44
N VAL A 48 0.60 -3.95 0.77
CA VAL A 48 -0.17 -4.64 -0.26
C VAL A 48 -1.43 -5.24 0.35
N ASN A 49 -1.30 -5.92 1.50
CA ASN A 49 -2.43 -6.48 2.22
C ASN A 49 -3.44 -5.40 2.64
N ILE A 50 -2.97 -4.23 3.11
CA ILE A 50 -3.83 -3.10 3.45
C ILE A 50 -4.61 -2.64 2.20
N VAL A 51 -3.95 -2.41 1.06
CA VAL A 51 -4.63 -1.98 -0.17
C VAL A 51 -5.67 -3.01 -0.63
N TYR A 52 -5.30 -4.29 -0.72
CA TYR A 52 -6.24 -5.35 -1.09
C TYR A 52 -7.38 -5.51 -0.08
N SER A 53 -7.12 -5.31 1.21
CA SER A 53 -8.14 -5.36 2.25
C SER A 53 -9.07 -4.15 2.25
N GLN A 54 -8.68 -3.04 1.62
CA GLN A 54 -9.57 -1.89 1.40
C GLN A 54 -10.41 -2.06 0.14
N GLU A 55 -9.87 -2.64 -0.93
CA GLU A 55 -10.62 -2.90 -2.17
C GLU A 55 -11.77 -3.89 -1.95
N LYS A 56 -11.54 -5.00 -1.24
CA LYS A 56 -12.56 -6.03 -0.98
C LYS A 56 -13.85 -5.51 -0.31
N PRO A 57 -13.82 -4.75 0.79
CA PRO A 57 -15.02 -4.18 1.41
C PRO A 57 -15.64 -3.06 0.57
N GLN A 58 -14.85 -2.28 -0.17
CA GLN A 58 -15.38 -1.27 -1.09
C GLN A 58 -16.14 -1.92 -2.25
N GLU A 59 -15.59 -2.98 -2.86
CA GLU A 59 -16.26 -3.78 -3.89
C GLU A 59 -17.56 -4.40 -3.36
N ALA A 60 -17.56 -4.94 -2.14
CA ALA A 60 -18.76 -5.50 -1.52
C ALA A 60 -19.88 -4.43 -1.37
N VAL A 61 -19.53 -3.24 -0.87
CA VAL A 61 -20.45 -2.10 -0.72
C VAL A 61 -20.97 -1.61 -2.08
N ILE A 62 -20.10 -1.51 -3.10
CA ILE A 62 -20.50 -1.10 -4.45
C ILE A 62 -21.49 -2.12 -5.04
N ARG A 63 -21.20 -3.42 -4.92
CA ARG A 63 -22.05 -4.49 -5.44
C ARG A 63 -23.42 -4.53 -4.77
N GLU A 64 -23.50 -4.24 -3.48
CA GLU A 64 -24.76 -4.12 -2.75
C GLU A 64 -25.56 -2.89 -3.21
N LYS A 65 -24.92 -1.72 -3.33
CA LYS A 65 -25.54 -0.48 -3.79
C LYS A 65 -26.05 -0.58 -5.24
N GLU A 66 -25.34 -1.30 -6.10
CA GLU A 66 -25.81 -1.60 -7.47
C GLU A 66 -27.01 -2.53 -7.49
N ARG A 67 -27.04 -3.58 -6.66
CA ARG A 67 -28.18 -4.48 -6.51
C ARG A 67 -29.41 -3.72 -6.02
N GLU A 68 -29.26 -2.84 -5.04
CA GLU A 68 -30.35 -2.02 -4.51
C GLU A 68 -30.89 -1.03 -5.55
N LYS A 69 -30.00 -0.38 -6.33
CA LYS A 69 -30.39 0.49 -7.46
C LYS A 69 -31.16 -0.28 -8.53
N LYS A 70 -30.75 -1.51 -8.88
CA LYS A 70 -31.47 -2.35 -9.85
C LYS A 70 -32.86 -2.75 -9.35
N LYS A 71 -33.01 -3.11 -8.06
CA LYS A 71 -34.32 -3.41 -7.45
C LYS A 71 -35.26 -2.20 -7.49
N LYS A 72 -34.80 -1.02 -7.05
CA LYS A 72 -35.62 0.22 -7.09
C LYS A 72 -36.05 0.62 -8.51
N LYS A 73 -35.24 0.33 -9.53
CA LYS A 73 -35.59 0.63 -10.94
C LYS A 73 -36.65 -0.32 -11.51
N LEU A 74 -36.70 -1.57 -11.04
CA LEU A 74 -37.73 -2.56 -11.42
C LEU A 74 -39.09 -2.22 -10.79
N ASP A 75 -39.12 -1.85 -9.51
CA ASP A 75 -40.37 -1.50 -8.81
C ASP A 75 -41.04 -0.24 -9.39
N LYS A 76 -40.24 0.75 -9.81
CA LYS A 76 -40.75 1.98 -10.44
C LYS A 76 -41.32 1.74 -11.84
N ARG A 77 -40.91 0.68 -12.54
CA ARG A 77 -41.38 0.36 -13.90
C ARG A 77 -42.69 -0.43 -13.89
N ASN A 78 -42.95 -1.21 -12.83
CA ASN A 78 -44.19 -1.99 -12.68
C ASN A 78 -45.36 -1.18 -12.12
N THR A 79 -45.09 -0.09 -11.39
CA THR A 79 -46.15 0.76 -10.80
C THR A 79 -46.63 1.89 -11.73
N GLY A 80 -45.91 2.22 -12.80
CA GLY A 80 -46.23 3.35 -13.70
C GLY A 80 -47.17 3.08 -14.88
N ARG A 81 -47.61 1.83 -15.11
CA ARG A 81 -48.43 1.48 -16.31
C ARG A 81 -49.93 1.64 -16.16
N LYS A 82 -50.41 1.97 -14.96
CA LYS A 82 -51.81 2.35 -14.74
C LYS A 82 -51.82 3.80 -14.27
N TYR A 83 -51.85 4.78 -15.16
CA TYR A 83 -52.58 6.06 -14.99
C TYR A 83 -52.17 7.09 -16.07
N LYS A 84 -53.20 7.56 -16.79
CA LYS A 84 -53.36 8.88 -17.45
C LYS A 84 -52.77 9.14 -18.84
N HIS A 85 -53.63 8.85 -19.82
CA HIS A 85 -54.22 9.78 -20.80
C HIS A 85 -53.82 11.29 -20.74
N LYS A 86 -53.52 11.85 -21.94
CA LYS A 86 -53.67 13.25 -22.42
C LYS A 86 -53.08 14.40 -21.58
N LYS A 87 -52.12 15.17 -22.15
CA LYS A 87 -52.33 16.49 -22.83
C LYS A 87 -50.98 17.07 -23.33
N LYS A 88 -51.01 17.74 -24.49
CA LYS A 88 -49.93 18.58 -25.05
C LYS A 88 -49.77 19.90 -24.27
N SER A 89 -48.52 20.35 -24.06
CA SER A 89 -48.06 21.77 -24.11
C SER A 89 -46.56 21.81 -23.72
N LYS A 90 -45.64 22.20 -24.61
CA LYS A 90 -45.19 23.57 -24.95
C LYS A 90 -44.10 24.09 -23.97
N ASP A 91 -42.90 24.25 -24.52
CA ASP A 91 -41.78 25.16 -24.21
C ASP A 91 -41.43 25.55 -22.75
N SER A 92 -40.19 25.25 -22.35
CA SER A 92 -39.30 25.97 -21.38
C SER A 92 -38.16 25.01 -20.98
N THR A 93 -36.87 25.32 -20.92
CA THR A 93 -36.10 26.58 -20.84
C THR A 93 -34.62 26.33 -21.19
N SER A 94 -33.96 27.42 -21.57
CA SER A 94 -32.60 27.67 -22.07
C SER A 94 -31.41 26.93 -21.43
N THR A 95 -30.56 26.36 -22.28
CA THR A 95 -29.16 25.99 -22.00
C THR A 95 -28.29 27.26 -21.96
N ILE A 96 -27.44 27.42 -20.94
CA ILE A 96 -26.38 28.44 -20.92
C ILE A 96 -25.05 27.72 -21.15
N ASP A 97 -24.38 28.02 -22.27
CA ASP A 97 -23.01 27.57 -22.55
C ASP A 97 -22.02 28.63 -22.03
N ILE A 98 -21.08 28.20 -21.20
CA ILE A 98 -19.96 29.03 -20.74
C ILE A 98 -18.72 28.56 -21.51
N ARG A 99 -18.10 29.44 -22.31
CA ARG A 99 -16.82 29.16 -22.97
C ARG A 99 -15.66 29.64 -22.07
N LEU A 100 -14.59 28.84 -22.05
CA LEU A 100 -13.29 29.17 -21.47
C LEU A 100 -12.54 30.19 -22.33
#